data_AF-A3IHG8-F1
#
_entry.id   AF-A3IHG8-F1
#
_cell.length_a   1.000
_cell.length_b   1.000
_cell.length_c   1.000
_cell.angle_alpha   90.00
_cell.angle_beta   90.00
_cell.angle_gamma   90.00
#
_symmetry.space_group_name_H-M   'P 1'
#
loop_
_entity.id
_entity.type
_entity.pdbx_description
1 polymer ?
#
loop_
_entity_poly.entity_id
_entity_poly.type
_entity_poly.pdbx_seq_one_letter_code
_entity_poly.pdbx_strand_id
1 'polypeptide(L)' 'MALCQRIVDQHGGHIGVDSELGQGSTFYFDLPTA' A
#
# COMPACT_ATOMS: atom_id res chain seq x y z
N MET A 1 -4.46 8.22 -3.42
CA MET A 1 -3.29 7.30 -3.36
C MET A 1 -1.94 8.01 -3.48
N ALA A 2 -1.77 9.09 -4.25
CA ALA A 2 -0.44 9.69 -4.49
C ALA A 2 0.31 10.23 -3.25
N LEU A 3 -0.38 10.59 -2.16
CA LEU A 3 0.30 10.98 -0.92
C LEU A 3 0.84 9.76 -0.18
N CYS A 4 0.01 8.74 0.06
CA CYS A 4 0.43 7.52 0.73
C CYS A 4 1.54 6.81 -0.04
N GLN A 5 1.45 6.75 -1.38
CA GLN A 5 2.49 6.15 -2.20
C GLN A 5 3.83 6.86 -2.04
N ARG A 6 3.86 8.20 -2.11
CA ARG A 6 5.11 8.96 -1.87
C ARG A 6 5.68 8.72 -0.47
N ILE A 7 4.83 8.63 0.55
CA ILE A 7 5.29 8.33 1.92
C ILE A 7 5.92 6.95 1.98
N VAL A 8 5.24 5.93 1.45
CA VAL A 8 5.71 4.55 1.47
C VAL A 8 7.00 4.39 0.64
N ASP A 9 7.07 4.98 -0.55
CA ASP A 9 8.27 4.99 -1.40
C ASP A 9 9.46 5.66 -0.68
N GLN A 10 9.22 6.77 0.01
CA GLN A 10 10.27 7.49 0.76
C GLN A 10 10.86 6.66 1.90
N HIS A 11 10.09 5.72 2.45
CA HIS A 11 10.52 4.77 3.50
C HIS A 11 11.03 3.44 2.91
N GLY A 12 11.17 3.33 1.59
CA GLY A 12 11.63 2.11 0.92
C GLY A 12 10.63 0.96 0.97
N GLY A 13 9.35 1.27 1.18
CA GLY A 13 8.26 0.31 1.27
C GLY A 13 7.53 0.06 -0.05
N HIS A 14 6.45 -0.71 0.04
CA HIS A 14 5.54 -0.99 -1.06
C HIS A 14 4.09 -0.75 -0.63
N ILE A 15 3.25 -0.23 -1.53
CA ILE A 15 1.81 -0.02 -1.29
C ILE A 15 0.99 -0.72 -2.36
N GLY A 16 -0.06 -1.44 -1.95
CA GLY A 16 -0.88 -2.27 -2.82
C GLY A 16 -2.37 -2.23 -2.47
N VAL A 17 -3.14 -2.95 -3.28
CA VAL A 17 -4.57 -3.18 -3.06
C VAL A 17 -4.93 -4.59 -3.51
N ASP A 18 -5.65 -5.30 -2.64
CA ASP A 18 -6.30 -6.55 -2.98
C ASP A 18 -7.79 -6.27 -3.12
N SER A 19 -8.34 -6.54 -4.30
CA SER A 19 -9.74 -6.25 -4.63
C SER A 19 -10.41 -7.49 -5.20
N GLU A 20 -11.60 -7.78 -4.71
CA GLU A 20 -12.47 -8.82 -5.27
C GLU A 20 -13.86 -8.23 -5.56
N LEU A 21 -14.36 -8.49 -6.77
CA LEU A 21 -15.63 -7.95 -7.24
C LEU A 21 -16.77 -8.38 -6.33
N GLY A 22 -17.51 -7.40 -5.80
CA GLY A 22 -18.64 -7.65 -4.88
C GLY A 22 -18.23 -7.92 -3.43
N GLN A 23 -16.94 -8.10 -3.12
CA GLN A 23 -16.45 -8.25 -1.75
C GLN A 23 -15.77 -6.99 -1.20
N GLY A 24 -15.26 -6.13 -2.09
CA GLY A 24 -14.66 -4.85 -1.71
C GLY A 24 -13.16 -4.80 -2.01
N SER A 25 -12.43 -4.00 -1.24
CA SER A 25 -10.99 -3.80 -1.44
C SER A 25 -10.28 -3.57 -0.13
N THR A 26 -9.12 -4.19 0.01
CA THR A 26 -8.19 -4.00 1.13
C THR A 26 -6.94 -3.32 0.62
N PHE A 27 -6.64 -2.14 1.14
CA PHE A 27 -5.40 -1.42 0.86
C PHE A 27 -4.37 -1.77 1.92
N TYR A 28 -3.14 -2.03 1.50
CA TYR A 28 -2.05 -2.43 2.40
C TYR A 28 -0.73 -1.76 2.00
N PHE A 29 0.22 -1.76 2.93
CA PHE A 29 1.58 -1.36 2.69
C PHE A 29 2.54 -2.17 3.57
N ASP A 30 3.77 -2.31 3.12
CA ASP A 30 4.86 -2.96 3.84
C ASP A 30 6.06 -2.02 3.90
N LEU A 31 6.80 -2.06 5.01
CA LEU A 31 8.03 -1.29 5.22
C LEU A 31 9.18 -2.24 5.57
N PRO A 32 10.44 -1.93 5.16
CA PRO A 32 11.61 -2.66 5.61
C PRO A 32 11.72 -2.67 7.15
N THR A 33 12.07 -3.81 7.72
CA THR A 33 12.43 -3.91 9.14
C THR A 33 13.89 -3.49 9.35
N ALA A 34 14.19 -2.94 10.53
CA ALA A 34 15.54 -2.54 10.93
C ALA A 34 16.50 -3.72 11.11
#